data_AF-A0A9I9CCS0-F1
#
_entry.id   AF-A0A9I9CCS0-F1
#
_cell.length_a   1.000
_cell.length_b   1.000
_cell.length_c   1.000
_cell.angle_alpha   90.00
_cell.angle_beta   90.00
_cell.angle_gamma   90.00
#
_symmetry.space_group_name_H-M   'P 1'
#
loop_
_entity.id
_entity.type
_entity.pdbx_description
1 polymer ?
#
loop_
_entity_poly.entity_id
_entity_poly.type
_entity_poly.pdbx_seq_one_letter_code
_entity_poly.pdbx_strand_id
1 'polypeptide(L)'
;MVLKYQLVLEDLDVLVSIRSDEDLKHRLDEYDCLESERKLQCFLFPSNPIFIKAQPFSSNPQQIEQRYFEAINDIVWSGSFANVKLSRSTAN
;
A
#
# COMPACT_ATOMS: atom_id res chain seq x y z
N MET A 1 4.86 1.03 -8.33
CA MET A 1 4.01 0.28 -7.39
C MET A 1 4.40 -1.19 -7.42
N VAL A 2 4.02 -1.98 -6.42
CA VAL A 2 4.17 -3.45 -6.36
C VAL A 2 2.79 -4.05 -6.22
N LEU A 3 2.38 -4.86 -7.20
CA LEU A 3 1.11 -5.58 -7.17
C LEU A 3 1.32 -6.93 -6.47
N LYS A 4 0.50 -7.22 -5.47
CA LYS A 4 0.47 -8.53 -4.81
C LYS A 4 -0.93 -9.12 -4.84
N TYR A 5 -1.02 -10.42 -4.72
CA TYR A 5 -2.27 -11.16 -4.69
C TYR A 5 -2.31 -12.15 -3.54
N GLN A 6 -3.52 -12.54 -3.15
CA GLN A 6 -3.74 -13.64 -2.22
C GLN A 6 -3.97 -14.96 -2.98
N LEU A 7 -3.37 -16.05 -2.50
CA LEU A 7 -3.64 -17.41 -2.98
C LEU A 7 -4.95 -17.91 -2.36
N VAL A 8 -5.82 -18.49 -3.17
CA VAL A 8 -7.18 -18.84 -2.75
C VAL A 8 -7.22 -20.17 -1.96
N LEU A 9 -6.14 -20.94 -2.01
CA LEU A 9 -5.98 -22.25 -1.37
C LEU A 9 -4.93 -22.26 -0.25
N GLU A 10 -4.19 -21.18 -0.06
CA GLU A 10 -3.20 -21.03 1.02
C GLU A 10 -3.71 -20.05 2.09
N ASP A 11 -3.04 -20.02 3.25
CA ASP A 11 -3.40 -19.22 4.42
C ASP A 11 -3.74 -17.77 4.06
N LEU A 12 -4.74 -17.21 4.75
CA LEU A 12 -5.36 -15.91 4.44
C LEU A 12 -4.39 -14.71 4.46
N ASP A 13 -3.17 -14.88 4.96
CA ASP A 13 -2.14 -13.85 5.08
C ASP A 13 -1.01 -13.96 4.03
N VAL A 14 -1.01 -14.98 3.18
CA VAL A 14 0.04 -15.16 2.17
C VAL A 14 -0.21 -14.29 0.95
N LEU A 15 0.70 -13.33 0.72
CA LEU A 15 0.71 -12.46 -0.45
C LEU A 15 1.91 -12.72 -1.35
N VAL A 16 1.65 -13.01 -2.62
CA VAL A 16 2.69 -13.20 -3.65
C VAL A 16 2.75 -11.98 -4.55
N SER A 17 3.96 -11.56 -4.94
CA SER A 17 4.17 -10.36 -5.76
C SER A 17 4.22 -10.71 -7.25
N ILE A 18 3.51 -9.95 -8.08
CA ILE A 18 3.60 -10.03 -9.54
C ILE A 18 4.80 -9.20 -9.98
N ARG A 19 5.76 -9.82 -10.66
CA ARG A 19 7.01 -9.18 -11.11
C ARG A 19 7.16 -9.16 -12.63
N SER A 20 6.37 -9.95 -13.34
CA SER A 20 6.42 -10.09 -14.80
C SER A 20 5.04 -10.36 -15.39
N ASP A 21 4.94 -10.18 -16.71
CA ASP A 21 3.72 -10.49 -17.47
C ASP A 21 3.38 -11.99 -17.40
N GLU A 22 4.38 -12.86 -17.26
CA GLU A 22 4.13 -14.29 -17.04
C GLU A 22 3.55 -14.59 -15.66
N ASP A 23 3.98 -13.88 -14.62
CA ASP A 23 3.36 -14.02 -13.28
C ASP A 23 1.88 -13.61 -13.32
N LEU A 24 1.55 -12.60 -14.14
CA LEU A 24 0.18 -12.18 -14.35
C LEU A 24 -0.63 -13.23 -15.14
N LYS A 25 -0.04 -13.84 -16.18
CA LYS A 25 -0.72 -14.87 -16.97
C LYS A 25 -1.07 -16.09 -16.12
N HIS A 26 -0.09 -16.63 -15.38
CA HIS A 26 -0.33 -17.75 -14.47
C HIS A 26 -1.46 -17.46 -13.47
N ARG A 27 -1.55 -16.21 -13.03
CA ARG A 27 -2.58 -15.74 -12.10
C ARG A 27 -3.98 -15.69 -12.68
N LEU A 28 -4.10 -15.25 -13.93
CA LEU A 28 -5.37 -15.20 -14.64
C LEU A 28 -5.84 -16.62 -15.01
N ASP A 29 -4.91 -17.47 -15.44
CA ASP A 29 -5.19 -18.89 -15.72
C ASP A 29 -5.70 -19.63 -14.47
N GLU A 30 -5.12 -19.35 -13.29
CA GLU A 30 -5.57 -19.91 -12.00
C GLU A 30 -6.99 -19.43 -11.64
N TYR A 31 -7.32 -18.17 -11.95
CA TYR A 31 -8.64 -17.60 -11.73
C TYR A 31 -9.71 -18.22 -12.64
N ASP A 32 -9.41 -18.38 -13.93
CA ASP A 32 -10.35 -18.95 -14.91
C ASP A 32 -10.70 -20.42 -14.59
N CYS A 33 -9.80 -21.14 -13.92
CA CYS A 33 -10.04 -22.51 -13.46
C CYS A 33 -10.89 -22.57 -12.17
N LEU A 34 -10.99 -21.47 -11.43
CA LEU A 34 -11.73 -21.39 -10.16
C LEU A 34 -13.17 -20.96 -10.45
N GLU A 35 -14.11 -21.91 -10.42
CA GLU A 35 -15.52 -21.63 -10.72
C GLU A 35 -16.04 -20.37 -10.00
N SER A 36 -16.46 -19.40 -10.83
CA SER A 36 -17.28 -18.17 -10.69
C SER A 36 -17.47 -17.46 -9.33
N GLU A 37 -17.40 -18.12 -8.18
CA GLU A 37 -17.73 -17.55 -6.87
C GLU A 37 -16.53 -16.93 -6.15
N ARG A 38 -15.30 -17.23 -6.58
CA ARG A 38 -14.09 -16.72 -5.91
C ARG A 38 -13.49 -15.56 -6.69
N LYS A 39 -13.52 -14.36 -6.11
CA LYS A 39 -12.91 -13.15 -6.69
C LYS A 39 -11.41 -13.15 -6.43
N LEU A 40 -10.62 -12.76 -7.44
CA LEU A 40 -9.19 -12.50 -7.30
C LEU A 40 -8.99 -11.32 -6.33
N GLN A 41 -8.31 -11.54 -5.21
CA GLN A 41 -7.96 -10.49 -4.26
C GLN A 41 -6.54 -9.98 -4.53
N CYS A 42 -6.45 -8.69 -4.81
CA CYS A 42 -5.18 -8.00 -5.10
C CYS A 42 -4.99 -6.78 -4.22
N PHE A 43 -3.72 -6.51 -3.93
CA PHE A 43 -3.28 -5.42 -3.08
C PHE A 43 -2.18 -4.65 -3.80
N LEU A 44 -2.31 -3.33 -3.83
CA LEU A 44 -1.33 -2.44 -4.44
C LEU A 44 -0.49 -1.79 -3.35
N PHE A 45 0.82 -1.97 -3.43
CA PHE A 45 1.78 -1.36 -2.51
C PHE A 45 2.62 -0.30 -3.22
N PRO A 46 3.06 0.75 -2.52
CA PRO A 46 4.03 1.68 -3.06
C PRO A 46 5.38 0.99 -3.30
N SER A 47 6.08 1.34 -4.38
CA SER A 47 7.41 0.77 -4.67
C SER A 47 8.46 1.19 -3.65
N ASN A 48 8.31 2.39 -3.11
CA ASN A 48 9.11 2.87 -2.00
C ASN A 48 8.27 2.68 -0.74
N PRO A 49 8.73 1.90 0.26
CA PRO A 49 7.96 1.67 1.47
C PRO A 49 7.73 3.01 2.16
N ILE A 50 6.46 3.42 2.20
CA ILE A 50 6.06 4.59 2.96
C ILE A 50 5.94 4.12 4.40
N PHE A 51 6.88 4.51 5.25
CA PHE A 51 6.70 4.31 6.68
C PHE A 51 5.63 5.29 7.14
N ILE A 52 4.39 4.82 7.16
CA ILE A 52 3.34 5.49 7.93
C ILE A 52 3.76 5.27 9.37
N LYS A 53 4.35 6.30 10.00
CA LYS A 53 4.55 6.29 11.44
C LYS A 53 3.16 6.08 12.02
N ALA A 54 2.89 4.90 12.53
CA ALA A 54 1.70 4.60 13.29
C ALA A 54 1.76 5.51 14.52
N GLN A 55 1.29 6.75 14.37
CA GLN A 55 1.16 7.62 15.50
C GLN A 55 0.09 6.97 16.38
N PRO A 56 0.37 6.77 17.68
CA PRO A 56 -0.64 6.28 18.60
C PRO A 56 -1.91 7.12 18.42
N PHE A 57 -3.07 6.47 18.44
CA PHE A 57 -4.34 7.17 18.38
C PHE A 57 -4.33 8.24 19.48
N SER A 58 -4.28 9.50 19.08
CA SER A 58 -4.34 10.61 20.03
C SER A 58 -5.78 10.74 20.48
N SER A 59 -6.01 10.80 21.78
CA SER A 59 -7.33 11.16 22.32
C SER A 59 -7.71 12.63 22.08
N ASN A 60 -6.80 13.44 21.49
CA ASN A 60 -7.05 14.82 21.13
C ASN A 60 -7.93 14.91 19.86
N PRO A 61 -9.15 15.45 19.94
CA PRO A 61 -10.07 15.56 18.81
C PRO A 61 -9.49 16.30 17.60
N GLN A 62 -8.70 17.35 17.84
CA GLN A 62 -8.11 18.18 16.77
C GLN A 62 -7.10 17.41 15.92
N GLN A 63 -6.37 16.47 16.53
CA GLN A 63 -5.44 15.61 15.81
C GLN A 63 -6.18 14.52 15.02
N ILE A 64 -7.35 14.08 15.49
CA ILE A 64 -8.20 13.11 14.77
C ILE A 64 -8.80 13.77 13.53
N GLU A 65 -9.34 14.99 13.66
CA GLU A 65 -9.89 15.76 12.54
C GLU A 65 -8.83 16.01 11.45
N GLN A 66 -7.62 16.39 11.85
CA GLN A 66 -6.50 16.58 10.94
C GLN A 66 -6.15 15.29 10.18
N ARG A 67 -6.10 14.14 10.88
CA ARG A 67 -5.84 12.84 10.23
C ARG A 67 -6.95 12.43 9.28
N TYR A 68 -8.21 12.70 9.62
CA TYR A 68 -9.33 12.43 8.73
C TYR A 68 -9.21 13.25 7.44
N PHE A 69 -8.96 14.55 7.57
CA PHE A 69 -8.74 15.42 6.41
C PHE A 69 -7.57 14.91 5.54
N GLU A 70 -6.46 14.51 6.16
CA GLU A 70 -5.30 13.98 5.44
C GLU A 70 -5.61 12.67 4.72
N ALA A 71 -6.30 11.73 5.38
CA ALA A 71 -6.65 10.43 4.81
C ALA A 71 -7.61 10.55 3.63
N ILE A 72 -8.61 11.44 3.71
CA ILE A 72 -9.56 11.67 2.61
C ILE A 72 -8.88 12.29 1.38
N ASN A 73 -7.81 13.06 1.60
CA ASN A 73 -7.07 13.72 0.53
C ASN A 73 -5.80 12.96 0.09
N ASP A 74 -5.64 11.69 0.50
CA ASP A 74 -4.44 10.88 0.24
C ASP A 74 -3.11 11.55 0.66
N ILE A 75 -3.16 12.44 1.66
CA ILE A 75 -1.97 13.10 2.21
C ILE A 75 -1.30 12.13 3.17
N VAL A 76 -0.29 11.40 2.68
CA VAL A 76 0.54 10.54 3.52
C VAL A 76 1.81 11.30 3.89
N TRP A 77 1.99 11.64 5.16
CA TRP A 77 3.26 12.14 5.69
C TRP A 77 4.30 11.02 5.67
N SER A 78 4.87 10.80 4.49
CA SER A 78 5.92 9.83 4.23
C SER A 78 7.21 10.32 4.88
N GLY A 79 7.60 9.67 5.99
CA GLY A 79 8.99 9.67 6.41
C GLY A 79 9.79 8.87 5.40
N SER A 80 10.14 9.49 4.28
CA SER A 80 10.98 8.85 3.26
C SER A 80 12.40 8.66 3.81
N PHE A 81 12.92 7.43 3.77
CA PHE A 81 14.35 7.18 4.00
C PHE A 81 15.23 7.74 2.85
N ALA A 82 14.63 8.23 1.76
CA ALA A 82 15.36 8.89 0.69
C ALA A 82 15.76 10.30 1.14
N ASN A 83 16.94 10.38 1.78
CA ASN A 83 17.78 11.56 1.96
C ASN A 83 17.04 12.89 2.15
N VAL A 84 16.99 13.34 3.40
CA VAL A 84 16.84 14.76 3.74
C VAL A 84 17.93 15.55 3.00
N LYS A 85 17.52 16.29 1.97
CA LYS A 85 18.25 17.46 1.51
C LYS A 85 17.26 18.56 1.12
N LEU A 86 16.43 18.97 2.08
CA LEU A 86 15.82 20.28 2.02
C LEU A 86 16.92 21.29 2.35
N SER A 87 17.54 21.88 1.33
CA SER A 87 18.31 23.11 1.50
C SER A 87 17.32 24.21 1.89
N ARG A 88 17.34 24.60 3.17
CA ARG A 88 16.66 25.81 3.62
C ARG A 88 17.46 27.00 3.09
N SER A 89 17.06 27.52 1.94
CA SER A 89 17.52 28.83 1.47
C SER A 89 16.90 29.90 2.38
N THR A 90 17.65 30.35 3.37
CA THR A 90 17.43 31.66 3.99
C THR A 90 17.93 32.71 3.00
N ALA A 91 16.99 33.36 2.30
CA ALA A 91 17.25 34.63 1.65
C ALA A 91 16.94 35.74 2.67
N ASN A 92 17.91 36.64 2.84
CA ASN A 92 17.87 37.84 3.67
C ASN A 92 16.78 38.82 3.23
#